data_AF-A0A356AZP4-F1
#
_entry.id   AF-A0A356AZP4-F1
#
_cell.length_a   1.000
_cell.length_b   1.000
_cell.length_c   1.000
_cell.angle_alpha   90.00
_cell.angle_beta   90.00
_cell.angle_gamma   90.00
#
_symmetry.space_group_name_H-M   'P 1'
#
loop_
_entity.id
_entity.type
_entity.pdbx_description
1 polymer ?
#
loop_
_entity_poly.entity_id
_entity_poly.type
_entity_poly.pdbx_seq_one_letter_code
_entity_poly.pdbx_strand_id
1 'polypeptide(L)' 'KGILGYTEDAVVSTDFIHDSRTSIFDADAGISLNDNFVKLISWYDNEWG' A
#
# COMPACT_ATOMS: atom_id res chain seq x y z
N LYS A 1 13.70 -0.71 6.63
CA LYS A 1 12.86 -1.93 6.50
C LYS A 1 11.95 -2.02 7.72
N GLY A 2 10.67 -2.37 7.55
CA GLY A 2 9.69 -2.47 8.66
C GLY A 2 8.78 -1.24 8.86
N ILE A 3 8.99 -0.15 8.10
CA ILE A 3 8.16 1.05 8.15
C ILE A 3 7.32 1.15 6.86
N LEU A 4 7.99 1.12 5.70
CA LEU A 4 7.36 1.06 4.38
C LEU A 4 7.45 -0.37 3.82
N GLY A 5 6.29 -0.92 3.44
CA GLY A 5 6.11 -2.17 2.72
C GLY A 5 5.82 -1.96 1.23
N TYR A 6 5.86 -3.06 0.47
CA TYR A 6 5.59 -3.12 -0.96
C TYR A 6 4.85 -4.44 -1.25
N THR A 7 3.84 -4.40 -2.11
CA THR A 7 3.11 -5.59 -2.57
C THR A 7 2.72 -5.49 -4.05
N GLU A 8 2.66 -6.64 -4.71
CA GLU A 8 2.13 -6.87 -6.06
C GLU A 8 0.97 -7.90 -6.01
N ASP A 9 0.57 -8.32 -4.81
CA ASP A 9 -0.54 -9.27 -4.65
C ASP A 9 -1.88 -8.54 -4.81
N ALA A 10 -2.90 -9.27 -5.29
CA ALA A 10 -4.27 -8.76 -5.38
C ALA A 10 -4.93 -8.70 -3.98
N VAL A 11 -4.57 -7.67 -3.22
CA VAL A 11 -4.94 -7.49 -1.80
C VAL A 11 -6.23 -6.70 -1.61
N VAL A 12 -6.84 -6.87 -0.45
CA VAL A 12 -7.95 -6.07 0.07
C VAL A 12 -7.66 -5.64 1.52
N SER A 13 -8.48 -4.76 2.09
CA SER A 13 -8.21 -4.15 3.41
C SER A 13 -8.00 -5.16 4.54
N THR A 14 -8.70 -6.30 4.53
CA THR A 14 -8.60 -7.32 5.58
C THR A 14 -7.26 -8.01 5.64
N ASP A 15 -6.50 -7.99 4.54
CA ASP A 15 -5.17 -8.62 4.46
C ASP A 15 -4.11 -7.86 5.28
N PHE A 16 -4.43 -6.64 5.72
CA PHE A 16 -3.55 -5.76 6.49
C PHE A 16 -3.93 -5.61 7.96
N ILE A 17 -4.95 -6.33 8.44
CA ILE A 17 -5.32 -6.30 9.86
C ILE A 17 -4.14 -6.80 10.71
N HIS A 18 -3.74 -6.02 11.72
CA HIS A 18 -2.55 -6.24 12.57
C HIS A 18 -1.20 -6.19 11.82
N ASP A 19 -1.14 -5.52 10.67
CA ASP A 19 0.14 -5.24 10.03
C ASP A 19 0.88 -4.12 10.78
N SER A 20 2.13 -4.38 11.19
CA SER A 20 2.93 -3.43 11.98
C SER A 20 3.65 -2.38 11.14
N ARG A 21 3.46 -2.38 9.82
CA ARG A 21 4.07 -1.41 8.91
C ARG A 21 3.19 -0.17 8.82
N THR A 22 3.79 1.00 8.99
CA THR A 22 3.11 2.30 8.90
C THR A 22 2.55 2.61 7.51
N SER A 23 3.07 1.98 6.46
CA SER A 23 2.53 2.12 5.10
C SER A 23 2.94 0.95 4.22
N ILE A 24 2.05 0.44 3.37
CA ILE A 24 2.32 -0.62 2.39
C ILE A 24 1.88 -0.15 1.01
N PHE A 25 2.85 0.12 0.12
CA PHE A 25 2.56 0.52 -1.25
C PHE A 25 2.02 -0.66 -2.08
N ASP A 26 0.92 -0.43 -2.77
CA ASP A 26 0.24 -1.38 -3.64
C ASP A 26 0.54 -1.00 -5.10
N ALA A 27 1.38 -1.81 -5.76
CA ALA A 27 1.89 -1.51 -7.09
C ALA A 27 0.83 -1.65 -8.18
N ASP A 28 -0.12 -2.57 -7.99
CA ASP A 28 -1.11 -2.94 -9.00
C ASP A 28 -2.43 -2.17 -8.85
N ALA A 29 -2.70 -1.61 -7.66
CA ALA A 29 -3.84 -0.71 -7.45
C ALA A 29 -3.57 0.74 -7.92
N GLY A 30 -2.30 1.11 -8.11
CA GLY A 30 -1.89 2.41 -8.63
C GLY A 30 -2.20 2.59 -10.12
N ILE A 31 -2.25 3.83 -10.59
CA ILE A 31 -2.39 4.13 -12.02
C ILE A 31 -1.61 5.37 -12.40
N SER A 32 -0.93 5.31 -13.56
CA SER A 32 -0.27 6.45 -14.18
C SER A 32 -1.07 6.91 -15.40
N LEU A 33 -1.35 8.21 -15.50
CA LEU A 33 -1.97 8.80 -16.69
C LEU A 33 -0.93 9.23 -17.72
N ASN A 34 0.21 9.76 -17.25
CA ASN A 34 1.36 10.17 -18.03
C ASN A 34 2.60 10.28 -17.12
N ASP A 35 3.76 10.58 -17.71
CA ASP A 35 5.06 10.63 -17.01
C ASP A 35 5.12 11.60 -15.82
N ASN A 36 4.18 12.55 -15.71
CA ASN A 36 4.15 13.56 -14.65
C ASN A 36 2.88 13.52 -13.79
N PHE A 37 1.95 12.59 -14.05
CA PHE A 37 0.69 12.50 -13.31
C PHE A 37 0.33 11.07 -12.94
N VAL A 38 0.52 10.76 -11.65
CA VAL A 38 0.38 9.41 -11.09
C VAL A 38 -0.52 9.42 -9.86
N LYS A 39 -1.26 8.33 -9.68
CA LYS A 39 -1.99 8.01 -8.45
C LYS A 39 -1.36 6.77 -7.82
N LEU A 40 -0.87 6.93 -6.60
CA LEU A 40 -0.30 5.85 -5.79
C LEU A 40 -1.31 5.44 -4.73
N ILE A 41 -1.40 4.14 -4.44
CA ILE A 41 -2.24 3.58 -3.39
C ILE A 41 -1.33 2.98 -2.32
N SER A 42 -1.64 3.24 -1.05
CA SER A 42 -0.93 2.67 0.09
C SER A 42 -1.89 2.32 1.21
N TRP A 43 -1.71 1.15 1.79
CA TRP A 43 -2.49 0.63 2.90
C TRP A 43 -1.80 0.90 4.23
N TYR A 44 -2.58 1.04 5.30
CA TYR A 44 -2.10 1.04 6.67
C TYR A 44 -3.21 0.57 7.60
N ASP A 45 -2.87 -0.24 8.60
CA ASP A 45 -3.74 -0.48 9.75
C ASP A 45 -3.67 0.75 10.64
N ASN A 46 -4.80 1.43 10.84
CA ASN A 46 -4.85 2.70 11.57
C ASN A 46 -4.73 2.55 13.09
N GLU A 47 -4.75 1.32 13.62
CA GLU A 47 -4.58 1.04 15.05
C GLU A 47 -3.23 0.39 15.37
N TRP A 48 -2.69 -0.42 14.46
CA TRP A 48 -1.52 -1.26 14.72
C TRP A 48 -0.20 -0.78 14.08
N GLY A 49 -0.27 0.03 13.02
CA GLY A 49 0.89 0.46 12.20
C GLY A 49 1.39 1.88 12.43
#